data_AF-A0AAV5X5A3-F1
#
_entry.id   AF-A0AAV5X5A3-F1
#
_cell.length_a   1.000
_cell.length_b   1.000
_cell.length_c   1.000
_cell.angle_alpha   90.00
_cell.angle_beta   90.00
_cell.angle_gamma   90.00
#
_symmetry.space_group_name_H-M   'P 1'
#
loop_
_entity.id
_entity.type
_entity.pdbx_description
1 polymer ?
#
loop_
_entity_poly.entity_id
_entity_poly.type
_entity_poly.pdbx_seq_one_letter_code
_entity_poly.pdbx_strand_id
1 'polypeptide(L)'
;MGRQDYGAGSTYVGGVIDIEALRDHRARAQWDNWMKDLRTELYQLLYERPIYPKNLYLNRPPMKHKEYRDKVIRRQIRLMHDRGIWKKPER
;
A
#
# COMPACT_ATOMS: atom_id res chain seq x y z
N MET A 1 11.75 -22.63 15.14
CA MET A 1 10.61 -22.70 16.08
C MET A 1 9.34 -22.90 15.28
N GLY A 2 8.46 -23.84 15.67
CA GLY A 2 7.16 -24.07 15.01
C GLY A 2 7.17 -24.87 13.70
N ARG A 3 8.23 -25.65 13.40
CA ARG A 3 8.25 -26.51 12.21
C ARG A 3 7.32 -27.69 12.41
N GLN A 4 6.37 -27.89 11.50
CA GLN A 4 5.47 -29.03 11.48
C GLN A 4 5.60 -29.73 10.12
N ASP A 5 6.19 -30.93 10.11
CA ASP A 5 6.44 -31.65 8.86
C ASP A 5 5.18 -32.34 8.31
N TYR A 6 4.16 -32.55 9.15
CA TYR A 6 2.79 -32.98 8.82
C TYR A 6 1.85 -32.78 10.03
N GLY A 7 0.55 -32.54 9.80
CA GLY A 7 -0.43 -32.47 10.89
C GLY A 7 -1.86 -32.15 10.49
N ALA A 8 -2.81 -32.93 11.00
CA ALA A 8 -4.27 -32.70 10.94
C ALA A 8 -4.84 -32.20 12.29
N GLY A 9 -3.97 -31.73 13.20
CA GLY A 9 -4.32 -31.28 14.55
C GLY A 9 -4.11 -29.78 14.77
N SER A 10 -4.86 -29.20 15.71
CA SER A 10 -4.74 -27.78 16.08
C SER A 10 -3.39 -27.48 16.73
N THR A 11 -2.71 -26.43 16.26
CA THR A 11 -1.40 -25.99 16.77
C THR A 11 -1.51 -24.58 17.33
N TYR A 12 -0.79 -24.33 18.42
CA TYR A 12 -0.68 -23.01 19.04
C TYR A 12 0.79 -22.56 19.02
N VAL A 13 1.02 -21.29 18.72
CA VAL A 13 2.34 -20.65 18.75
C VAL A 13 2.23 -19.39 19.60
N GLY A 14 3.18 -19.19 20.50
CA GLY A 14 3.28 -18.01 21.36
C GLY A 14 4.67 -17.37 21.29
N GLY A 15 4.74 -16.08 21.57
CA GLY A 15 5.97 -15.30 21.66
C GLY A 15 5.76 -14.04 22.48
N VAL A 16 6.82 -13.55 23.12
CA VAL A 16 6.78 -12.33 23.93
C VAL A 16 6.91 -11.11 23.01
N ILE A 17 6.06 -10.10 23.23
CA ILE A 17 6.16 -8.79 22.58
C ILE A 17 6.74 -7.82 23.62
N ASP A 18 7.99 -7.42 23.43
CA ASP A 18 8.63 -6.40 24.27
C ASP A 18 8.32 -5.01 23.72
N ILE A 19 7.53 -4.24 24.47
CA ILE A 19 7.10 -2.90 24.07
C ILE A 19 8.24 -1.88 24.16
N GLU A 20 9.15 -2.03 25.13
CA GLU A 20 10.27 -1.09 25.28
C GLU A 20 11.30 -1.30 24.19
N ALA A 21 11.58 -2.55 23.81
CA ALA A 21 12.43 -2.84 22.66
C ALA A 21 11.87 -2.22 21.36
N LEU A 22 10.55 -2.22 21.16
CA LEU A 22 9.92 -1.58 20.00
C LEU A 22 10.03 -0.05 20.04
N ARG A 23 9.87 0.57 21.22
CA ARG A 23 10.06 2.01 21.41
C ARG A 23 11.50 2.39 21.13
N ASP A 24 12.42 1.58 21.62
CA ASP A 24 13.85 1.79 21.47
C ASP A 24 14.31 1.72 20.02
N HIS A 25 13.83 0.73 19.28
CA HIS A 25 14.08 0.59 17.85
C HIS A 25 13.66 1.85 17.09
N ARG A 26 12.45 2.39 17.38
CA ARG A 26 11.96 3.63 16.74
C ARG A 26 12.82 4.85 17.07
N ALA A 27 13.44 4.88 18.25
CA ALA A 27 14.25 6.02 18.71
C ALA A 27 15.70 5.97 18.20
N ARG A 28 16.31 4.77 18.09
CA ARG A 28 17.77 4.63 17.90
C ARG A 28 18.18 3.94 16.62
N ALA A 29 17.34 3.10 16.03
CA ALA A 29 17.74 2.31 14.87
C ALA A 29 17.94 3.21 13.63
N GLN A 30 19.14 3.11 13.05
CA GLN A 30 19.54 3.87 11.86
C GLN A 30 19.01 3.20 10.58
N TRP A 31 19.09 1.88 10.55
CA TRP A 31 18.67 1.00 9.46
C TRP A 31 17.38 0.26 9.87
N ASP A 32 16.51 -0.07 8.92
CA ASP A 32 15.20 -0.72 9.12
C ASP A 32 14.17 0.00 10.02
N ASN A 33 14.41 1.27 10.37
CA ASN A 33 13.41 2.15 10.97
C ASN A 33 12.66 2.93 9.88
N TRP A 34 11.99 2.24 8.96
CA TRP A 34 11.41 2.89 7.77
C TRP A 34 10.31 3.90 8.08
N MET A 35 9.68 3.80 9.26
CA MET A 35 8.68 4.78 9.71
C MET A 35 9.21 6.21 9.70
N LYS A 36 10.49 6.42 10.06
CA LYS A 36 11.10 7.78 10.07
C LYS A 36 11.28 8.35 8.66
N ASP A 37 11.32 7.48 7.64
CA ASP A 37 11.58 7.85 6.25
C ASP A 37 10.26 8.04 5.46
N LEU A 38 9.11 7.74 6.06
CA LEU A 38 7.80 7.96 5.45
C LEU A 38 7.48 9.45 5.42
N ARG A 39 7.42 10.03 4.22
CA ARG A 39 6.99 11.42 3.99
C ARG A 39 5.48 11.53 3.92
N THR A 40 4.80 11.27 5.04
CA THR A 40 3.33 11.19 5.08
C THR A 40 2.64 12.50 4.70
N GLU A 41 3.31 13.63 4.88
CA GLU A 41 2.89 14.98 4.49
C GLU A 41 2.75 15.08 2.96
N LEU A 42 3.67 14.48 2.20
CA LEU A 42 3.58 14.42 0.74
C LEU A 42 2.42 13.52 0.30
N TYR A 43 2.17 12.43 1.02
CA TYR A 43 1.04 11.55 0.72
C TYR A 43 -0.30 12.23 0.98
N GLN A 44 -0.42 13.08 2.02
CA GLN A 44 -1.63 13.87 2.26
C GLN A 44 -1.97 14.75 1.05
N LEU A 45 -1.00 15.52 0.56
CA LEU A 45 -1.18 16.38 -0.63
C LEU A 45 -1.54 15.57 -1.89
N LEU A 46 -0.86 14.45 -2.12
CA LEU A 46 -1.19 13.55 -3.24
C LEU A 46 -2.64 13.07 -3.17
N TYR A 47 -3.14 12.85 -1.97
CA TYR A 47 -4.51 12.42 -1.72
C TYR A 47 -5.54 13.55 -1.75
N GLU A 48 -5.17 14.83 -1.77
CA GLU A 48 -6.12 15.94 -1.95
C GLU A 48 -6.77 15.90 -3.33
N ARG A 49 -5.98 15.68 -4.38
CA ARG A 49 -6.44 15.60 -5.77
C ARG A 49 -5.98 14.29 -6.42
N PRO A 50 -6.47 13.14 -5.93
CA PRO A 50 -5.92 11.85 -6.30
C PRO A 50 -6.07 11.61 -7.81
N ILE A 51 -5.06 10.96 -8.38
CA ILE A 51 -5.11 10.43 -9.75
C ILE A 51 -5.71 9.03 -9.69
N TYR A 52 -5.24 8.16 -8.81
CA TYR A 52 -5.81 6.82 -8.63
C TYR A 52 -6.84 6.80 -7.49
N PRO A 53 -7.88 5.96 -7.61
CA PRO A 53 -8.87 5.80 -6.54
C PRO A 53 -8.20 5.26 -5.27
N LYS A 54 -8.45 5.92 -4.13
CA LYS A 54 -7.91 5.52 -2.83
C LYS A 54 -8.52 4.18 -2.39
N ASN A 55 -7.74 3.36 -1.69
CA ASN A 55 -8.24 2.18 -0.97
C ASN A 55 -9.08 1.23 -1.83
N LEU A 56 -8.70 1.05 -3.10
CA LEU A 56 -9.48 0.37 -4.13
C LEU A 56 -9.91 -1.06 -3.76
N TYR A 57 -9.20 -1.72 -2.84
CA TYR A 57 -9.44 -3.10 -2.42
C TYR A 57 -9.77 -3.24 -0.94
N LEU A 58 -10.18 -2.15 -0.27
CA LEU A 58 -10.52 -2.19 1.15
C LEU A 58 -11.72 -3.10 1.44
N ASN A 59 -12.73 -3.08 0.56
CA ASN A 59 -14.00 -3.81 0.73
C ASN A 59 -14.29 -4.77 -0.42
N ARG A 60 -13.27 -5.15 -1.21
CA ARG A 60 -13.46 -6.04 -2.37
C ARG A 60 -12.16 -6.73 -2.78
N PRO A 61 -12.23 -7.90 -3.43
CA PRO A 61 -11.06 -8.57 -3.97
C PRO A 61 -10.42 -7.77 -5.13
N PRO A 62 -9.12 -8.01 -5.42
CA PRO A 62 -8.43 -7.45 -6.57
C PRO A 62 -9.14 -7.69 -7.89
N MET A 63 -9.16 -6.67 -8.76
CA MET A 63 -9.72 -6.79 -10.11
C MET A 63 -8.83 -7.66 -11.00
N LYS A 64 -9.45 -8.32 -11.99
CA LYS A 64 -8.69 -8.93 -13.10
C LYS A 64 -8.15 -7.85 -14.04
N HIS A 65 -7.11 -8.20 -14.81
CA HIS A 65 -6.34 -7.24 -15.62
C HIS A 65 -7.21 -6.43 -16.61
N LYS A 66 -8.14 -7.07 -17.31
CA LYS A 66 -9.08 -6.41 -18.24
C LYS A 66 -9.98 -5.40 -17.51
N GLU A 67 -10.58 -5.83 -16.40
CA GLU A 67 -11.46 -4.99 -15.60
C GLU A 67 -10.72 -3.78 -15.03
N TYR A 68 -9.51 -3.97 -14.51
CA TYR A 68 -8.68 -2.89 -13.98
C TYR A 68 -8.34 -1.86 -15.06
N ARG A 69 -7.99 -2.32 -16.26
CA ARG A 69 -7.70 -1.45 -17.41
C ARG A 69 -8.91 -0.57 -17.77
N ASP A 70 -10.09 -1.19 -17.88
CA ASP A 70 -11.30 -0.50 -18.33
C ASP A 70 -11.83 0.47 -17.27
N LYS A 71 -11.89 0.03 -16.01
CA LYS A 71 -12.54 0.79 -14.92
C LYS A 71 -11.60 1.78 -14.23
N VAL A 72 -10.28 1.55 -14.25
CA VAL A 72 -9.29 2.40 -13.56
C VAL A 72 -8.39 3.10 -14.55
N ILE A 73 -7.58 2.37 -15.32
CA ILE A 73 -6.50 2.96 -16.12
C ILE A 73 -7.03 3.96 -17.15
N ARG A 74 -7.99 3.56 -18.00
CA ARG A 74 -8.53 4.44 -19.05
C ARG A 74 -9.16 5.72 -18.47
N ARG A 75 -9.80 5.61 -17.31
CA ARG A 75 -10.38 6.76 -16.61
C ARG A 75 -9.30 7.72 -16.12
N GLN A 76 -8.20 7.21 -15.57
CA GLN A 76 -7.12 8.06 -15.07
C GLN A 76 -6.32 8.73 -16.17
N ILE A 77 -6.08 8.04 -17.30
CA ILE A 77 -5.47 8.68 -18.48
C ILE A 77 -6.34 9.84 -18.97
N ARG A 78 -7.67 9.63 -19.05
CA ARG A 78 -8.61 10.70 -19.41
C ARG A 78 -8.53 11.88 -18.42
N LEU A 79 -8.52 11.59 -17.13
CA LEU A 79 -8.39 12.58 -16.07
C LEU A 79 -7.13 13.45 -16.21
N MET A 80 -6.01 12.88 -16.69
CA MET A 80 -4.78 13.66 -16.91
C MET A 80 -4.95 14.68 -18.03
N HIS A 81 -5.69 14.33 -19.08
CA HIS A 81 -6.03 15.28 -20.14
C HIS A 81 -7.08 16.30 -19.67
N ASP A 82 -8.11 15.87 -18.94
CA ASP A 82 -9.17 16.75 -18.43
C ASP A 82 -8.61 17.81 -17.47
N ARG A 83 -7.58 17.46 -16.68
CA ARG A 83 -6.86 18.39 -15.79
C ARG A 83 -5.79 19.22 -16.51
N GLY A 84 -5.61 19.04 -17.82
CA GLY A 84 -4.60 19.75 -18.60
C GLY A 84 -3.14 19.38 -18.27
N ILE A 85 -2.92 18.28 -17.55
CA ILE A 85 -1.58 17.80 -17.18
C ILE A 85 -0.88 17.25 -18.43
N TRP A 86 -1.62 16.53 -19.28
CA TRP A 86 -1.10 15.98 -20.52
C TRP A 86 -1.78 16.58 -21.75
N LYS A 87 -0.98 16.90 -22.76
CA LYS A 87 -1.49 17.21 -24.10
C LYS A 87 -1.83 15.92 -24.84
N LYS A 88 -2.92 15.96 -25.59
CA LYS A 88 -3.26 14.86 -26.49
C LYS A 88 -2.23 14.81 -27.62
N PRO A 89 -1.83 13.62 -28.07
CA PRO A 89 -0.99 13.50 -29.26
C PRO A 89 -1.74 14.03 -30.50
N GLU A 90 -1.00 14.56 -31.46
CA GLU A 90 -1.53 15.21 -32.68
C GLU A 90 -1.93 14.22 -33.80
N ARG A 91 -1.88 12.92 -33.52
CA ARG A 91 -2.18 11.83 -34.47
C ARG A 91 -3.44 11.07 -34.08
#